data_AF-A0A5C6ZM10-F1
#
_entry.id   AF-A0A5C6ZM10-F1
#
_cell.length_a   1.000
_cell.length_b   1.000
_cell.length_c   1.000
_cell.angle_alpha   90.00
_cell.angle_beta   90.00
_cell.angle_gamma   90.00
#
_symmetry.space_group_name_H-M   'P 1'
#
loop_
_entity.id
_entity.type
_entity.pdbx_description
1 polymer ?
#
loop_
_entity_poly.entity_id
_entity_poly.type
_entity_poly.pdbx_seq_one_letter_code
_entity_poly.pdbx_strand_id
1 'polypeptide(L)'
;MSITSLQSHFLIVNIFNDGGPIMMSLILICLLIALFFLVRGFLNAKKNPMLAHKMRELASDASLLGLVLGFLGSILGMISAFDSIEMLGDISTGMMASGLKVSFLTVLFGAFVFLLSRLGILILRAMLKQKSELEVKV
;
A
#
# COMPACT_ATOMS: atom_id res chain seq x y z
N MET A 1 24.18 18.98 -11.31
CA MET A 1 22.92 18.24 -11.14
C MET A 1 23.21 16.74 -11.23
N SER A 2 23.78 16.07 -10.21
CA SER A 2 23.93 14.59 -10.23
C SER A 2 24.53 13.91 -8.97
N ILE A 3 24.15 14.28 -7.74
CA ILE A 3 24.56 13.48 -6.54
C ILE A 3 23.37 13.19 -5.63
N THR A 4 22.42 14.11 -5.53
CA THR A 4 21.19 13.95 -4.75
C THR A 4 20.24 12.89 -5.31
N SER A 5 20.20 12.67 -6.64
CA SER A 5 19.31 11.70 -7.29
C SER A 5 19.77 10.23 -7.15
N LEU A 6 21.08 10.00 -7.09
CA LEU A 6 21.66 8.67 -6.83
C LEU A 6 21.50 8.29 -5.36
N GLN A 7 21.66 9.26 -4.45
CA GLN A 7 21.40 9.07 -3.03
C GLN A 7 19.91 8.82 -2.73
N SER A 8 18.98 9.45 -3.47
CA SER A 8 17.55 9.19 -3.31
C SER A 8 17.12 7.79 -3.77
N HIS A 9 17.73 7.27 -4.84
CA HIS A 9 17.52 5.87 -5.25
C HIS A 9 18.00 4.89 -4.18
N PHE A 10 19.15 5.18 -3.58
CA PHE A 10 19.69 4.39 -2.46
C PHE A 10 18.80 4.50 -1.20
N LEU A 11 18.22 5.68 -0.92
CA LEU A 11 17.32 5.89 0.22
C LEU A 11 16.06 5.05 0.15
N ILE A 12 15.43 4.93 -1.03
CA ILE A 12 14.20 4.12 -1.20
C ILE A 12 14.51 2.64 -1.00
N VAL A 13 15.65 2.17 -1.52
CA VAL A 13 16.11 0.79 -1.33
C VAL A 13 16.45 0.51 0.13
N ASN A 14 17.07 1.46 0.82
CA ASN A 14 17.36 1.34 2.24
C ASN A 14 16.10 1.32 3.10
N ILE A 15 15.13 2.20 2.82
CA ILE A 15 13.81 2.20 3.47
C ILE A 15 13.09 0.87 3.23
N PHE A 16 13.21 0.32 2.02
CA PHE A 16 12.59 -0.97 1.71
C PHE A 16 13.25 -2.14 2.46
N ASN A 17 14.58 -2.09 2.59
CA ASN A 17 15.33 -3.10 3.32
C ASN A 17 15.15 -2.97 4.84
N ASP A 18 15.04 -1.74 5.34
CA ASP A 18 14.84 -1.40 6.75
C ASP A 18 13.43 -1.73 7.24
N GLY A 19 12.42 -1.75 6.36
CA GLY A 19 11.03 -2.08 6.70
C GLY A 19 10.71 -3.57 6.65
N GLY A 20 11.70 -4.44 6.49
CA GLY A 20 11.49 -5.88 6.35
C GLY A 20 11.14 -6.25 4.90
N PRO A 21 12.10 -6.83 4.15
CA PRO A 21 11.94 -7.10 2.71
C PRO A 21 10.73 -7.98 2.38
N ILE A 22 10.37 -8.90 3.27
CA ILE A 22 9.26 -9.84 3.07
C ILE A 22 7.92 -9.11 3.08
N MET A 23 7.63 -8.35 4.13
CA MET A 23 6.34 -7.67 4.28
C MET A 23 6.18 -6.56 3.25
N MET A 24 7.24 -5.79 2.98
CA MET A 24 7.19 -4.75 1.97
C MET A 24 7.00 -5.31 0.56
N SER A 25 7.60 -6.47 0.22
CA SER A 25 7.37 -7.13 -1.07
C SER A 25 5.92 -7.62 -1.22
N LEU A 26 5.32 -8.15 -0.16
CA LEU A 26 3.91 -8.55 -0.15
C LEU A 26 2.98 -7.36 -0.41
N ILE A 27 3.21 -6.23 0.27
CA ILE A 27 2.44 -5.00 0.08
C ILE A 27 2.61 -4.47 -1.35
N LEU A 28 3.82 -4.57 -1.91
CA LEU A 28 4.12 -4.12 -3.29
C LEU A 28 3.41 -5.00 -4.33
N ILE A 29 3.37 -6.32 -4.15
CA ILE A 29 2.55 -7.21 -4.98
C ILE A 29 1.08 -6.79 -4.93
N CYS A 30 0.58 -6.47 -3.74
CA CYS A 30 -0.81 -6.07 -3.54
C CYS A 30 -1.11 -4.73 -4.24
N LEU A 31 -0.18 -3.78 -4.18
CA LEU A 31 -0.23 -2.52 -4.93
C LEU A 31 -0.30 -2.75 -6.44
N LEU A 32 0.55 -3.62 -6.99
CA LEU A 32 0.56 -3.91 -8.43
C LEU A 32 -0.77 -4.51 -8.89
N ILE A 33 -1.34 -5.42 -8.10
CA ILE A 33 -2.66 -6.02 -8.36
C ILE A 33 -3.76 -4.94 -8.30
N ALA A 34 -3.77 -4.11 -7.25
CA ALA A 34 -4.73 -3.03 -7.11
C ALA A 34 -4.64 -2.04 -8.28
N LEU A 35 -3.43 -1.64 -8.67
CA LEU A 35 -3.19 -0.74 -9.79
C LEU A 35 -3.64 -1.35 -11.12
N PHE A 36 -3.37 -2.64 -11.35
CA PHE A 36 -3.83 -3.35 -12.54
C PHE A 36 -5.35 -3.35 -12.66
N PHE A 37 -6.07 -3.68 -11.57
CA PHE A 37 -7.53 -3.64 -11.54
C PHE A 37 -8.07 -2.22 -11.71
N LEU A 38 -7.41 -1.23 -11.12
CA LEU A 38 -7.78 0.17 -11.23
C LEU A 38 -7.64 0.67 -12.67
N VAL A 39 -6.51 0.40 -13.33
CA VAL A 39 -6.27 0.75 -14.73
C VAL A 39 -7.28 0.05 -15.63
N ARG A 40 -7.51 -1.26 -15.47
CA ARG A 40 -8.57 -1.96 -16.23
C ARG A 40 -9.97 -1.38 -15.96
N GLY A 41 -10.25 -0.97 -14.74
CA GLY A 41 -11.48 -0.27 -14.37
C GLY A 41 -11.65 1.04 -15.13
N PHE A 42 -10.58 1.84 -15.26
CA PHE A 42 -10.58 3.08 -16.05
C PHE A 42 -10.76 2.82 -17.55
N LEU A 43 -10.05 1.86 -18.15
CA LEU A 43 -10.20 1.53 -19.58
C LEU A 43 -11.62 1.05 -19.91
N ASN A 44 -12.23 0.26 -19.02
CA ASN A 44 -13.56 -0.30 -19.24
C ASN A 44 -14.70 0.63 -18.80
N ALA A 45 -14.40 1.76 -18.15
CA ALA A 45 -15.39 2.74 -17.68
C ALA A 45 -16.30 3.27 -18.80
N LYS A 46 -15.80 3.35 -20.03
CA LYS A 46 -16.58 3.82 -21.18
C LYS A 46 -17.31 2.70 -21.93
N LYS A 47 -16.75 1.47 -21.95
CA LYS A 47 -17.26 0.34 -22.75
C LYS A 47 -18.32 -0.48 -22.01
N ASN A 48 -18.11 -0.80 -20.73
CA ASN A 48 -18.99 -1.67 -19.93
C ASN A 48 -19.06 -1.17 -18.47
N PRO A 49 -20.07 -0.37 -18.10
CA PRO A 49 -20.16 0.23 -16.76
C PRO A 49 -20.27 -0.82 -15.64
N MET A 50 -20.89 -1.97 -15.92
CA MET A 50 -21.01 -3.09 -14.97
C MET A 50 -19.66 -3.75 -14.65
N LEU A 51 -18.81 -3.91 -15.66
CA LEU A 51 -17.46 -4.46 -15.49
C LEU A 51 -16.57 -3.47 -14.73
N ALA A 52 -16.69 -2.17 -15.03
CA ALA A 52 -15.97 -1.13 -14.31
C ALA A 52 -16.34 -1.08 -12.83
N HIS A 53 -17.62 -1.30 -12.47
CA HIS A 53 -18.04 -1.39 -11.06
C HIS A 53 -17.35 -2.55 -10.33
N LYS A 54 -17.38 -3.75 -10.92
CA LYS A 54 -16.75 -4.94 -10.34
C LYS A 54 -15.23 -4.79 -10.17
N MET A 55 -14.52 -4.27 -11.18
CA MET A 55 -13.05 -4.14 -11.10
C MET A 55 -12.60 -3.16 -10.01
N ARG A 56 -13.43 -2.18 -9.66
CA ARG A 56 -13.13 -1.23 -8.59
C ARG A 56 -13.29 -1.79 -7.20
N GLU A 57 -14.29 -2.64 -7.02
CA GLU A 57 -14.49 -3.38 -5.78
C GLU A 57 -13.29 -4.30 -5.55
N LEU A 58 -12.88 -5.06 -6.57
CA LEU A 58 -11.65 -5.87 -6.51
C LEU A 58 -10.40 -5.03 -6.24
N ALA A 59 -10.28 -3.84 -6.85
CA ALA A 59 -9.16 -2.93 -6.57
C ALA A 59 -9.20 -2.40 -5.12
N SER A 60 -10.39 -2.11 -4.59
CA SER A 60 -10.59 -1.69 -3.20
C SER A 60 -10.18 -2.79 -2.24
N ASP A 61 -10.65 -4.01 -2.47
CA ASP A 61 -10.36 -5.17 -1.62
C ASP A 61 -8.86 -5.49 -1.63
N ALA A 62 -8.22 -5.48 -2.81
CA ALA A 62 -6.78 -5.60 -2.92
C ALA A 62 -6.05 -4.50 -2.12
N SER A 63 -6.44 -3.24 -2.27
CA SER A 63 -5.80 -2.16 -1.51
C SER A 63 -5.96 -2.28 0.02
N LEU A 64 -7.11 -2.79 0.48
CA LEU A 64 -7.38 -3.04 1.90
C LEU A 64 -6.54 -4.21 2.41
N LEU A 65 -6.39 -5.28 1.63
CA LEU A 65 -5.47 -6.38 1.95
C LEU A 65 -4.03 -5.85 2.10
N GLY A 66 -3.58 -4.97 1.21
CA GLY A 66 -2.26 -4.33 1.33
C GLY A 66 -2.09 -3.54 2.63
N LEU A 67 -3.13 -2.80 3.05
CA LEU A 67 -3.12 -2.07 4.33
C LEU A 67 -3.06 -3.02 5.53
N VAL A 68 -3.91 -4.06 5.54
CA VAL A 68 -3.96 -5.05 6.63
C VAL A 68 -2.65 -5.83 6.72
N LEU A 69 -2.02 -6.16 5.59
CA LEU A 69 -0.67 -6.75 5.56
C LEU A 69 0.38 -5.78 6.13
N GLY A 70 0.23 -4.48 5.88
CA GLY A 70 1.06 -3.44 6.51
C GLY A 70 0.95 -3.43 8.04
N PHE A 71 -0.28 -3.50 8.57
CA PHE A 71 -0.51 -3.63 10.00
C PHE A 71 0.01 -4.95 10.56
N LEU A 72 -0.17 -6.07 9.85
CA LEU A 72 0.35 -7.37 10.26
C LEU A 72 1.88 -7.34 10.37
N GLY A 73 2.56 -6.82 9.35
CA GLY A 73 4.02 -6.68 9.37
C GLY A 73 4.51 -5.79 10.51
N SER A 74 3.75 -4.74 10.85
CA SER A 74 4.04 -3.91 12.02
C SER A 74 3.91 -4.64 13.34
N ILE A 75 2.89 -5.48 13.49
CA ILE A 75 2.71 -6.29 14.70
C ILE A 75 3.88 -7.29 14.82
N LEU A 76 4.26 -7.94 13.71
CA LEU A 76 5.40 -8.86 13.67
C LEU A 76 6.73 -8.16 14.01
N GLY A 77 6.96 -6.96 13.49
CA GLY A 77 8.16 -6.17 13.80
C GLY A 77 8.25 -5.79 15.30
N MET A 78 7.11 -5.49 15.92
CA MET A 78 7.04 -5.18 17.35
C MET A 78 7.24 -6.43 18.21
N ILE A 79 6.64 -7.56 17.83
CA ILE A 79 6.85 -8.85 18.53
C ILE A 79 8.33 -9.20 18.50
N SER A 80 8.98 -9.14 17.34
CA SER A 80 10.42 -9.41 17.23
C SER A 80 11.28 -8.46 18.08
N ALA A 81 10.87 -7.20 18.22
CA ALA A 81 11.53 -6.23 19.08
C ALA A 81 11.43 -6.63 20.57
N PHE A 82 10.23 -7.01 21.00
CA PHE A 82 9.97 -7.41 22.38
C PHE A 82 10.61 -8.76 22.73
N ASP A 83 10.55 -9.74 21.85
CA ASP A 83 11.22 -11.04 22.02
C ASP A 83 12.74 -10.85 22.22
N SER A 84 13.34 -9.93 21.47
CA SER A 84 14.76 -9.60 21.61
C SER A 84 15.10 -8.98 22.96
N ILE A 85 14.19 -8.18 23.53
CA ILE A 85 14.34 -7.57 24.86
C ILE A 85 14.17 -8.63 25.95
N GLU A 86 13.19 -9.53 25.80
CA GLU A 86 12.93 -10.62 26.74
C GLU A 86 14.13 -11.56 26.86
N MET A 87 14.78 -11.91 25.74
CA MET A 87 15.93 -12.82 25.73
C MET A 87 17.20 -12.26 26.39
N LEU A 88 17.43 -10.95 26.34
CA LEU A 88 18.66 -10.32 26.85
C LEU A 88 18.56 -9.91 28.32
N GLY A 89 17.34 -9.79 28.87
CA GLY A 89 17.11 -9.38 30.27
C GLY A 89 17.54 -7.94 30.59
N ASP A 90 18.10 -7.21 29.61
CA ASP A 90 18.52 -5.82 29.71
C ASP A 90 17.88 -5.01 28.56
N ILE A 91 17.42 -3.80 28.85
CA ILE A 91 16.69 -2.98 27.89
C ILE A 91 17.70 -2.35 26.93
N SER A 92 18.09 -3.10 25.89
CA SER A 92 18.81 -2.50 24.79
C SER A 92 17.85 -1.63 23.96
N THR A 93 17.79 -0.35 24.32
CA THR A 93 17.00 0.68 23.61
C THR A 93 17.26 0.68 22.10
N GLY A 94 18.45 0.26 21.68
CA GLY A 94 18.80 0.05 20.27
C GLY A 94 17.98 -1.01 19.56
N MET A 95 17.76 -2.19 20.17
CA MET A 95 16.97 -3.28 19.55
C MET A 95 15.48 -2.92 19.48
N MET A 96 14.97 -2.25 20.51
CA MET A 96 13.61 -1.72 20.51
C MET A 96 13.42 -0.69 19.39
N ALA A 97 14.39 0.23 19.23
CA ALA A 97 14.36 1.25 18.20
C ALA A 97 14.41 0.67 16.78
N SER A 98 15.17 -0.41 16.55
CA SER A 98 15.19 -1.07 15.25
C SER A 98 13.85 -1.74 14.91
N GLY A 99 13.23 -2.44 15.86
CA GLY A 99 11.93 -3.08 15.62
C GLY A 99 10.80 -2.06 15.41
N LEU A 100 10.80 -0.97 16.19
CA LEU A 100 9.87 0.15 16.00
C LEU A 100 10.02 0.81 14.63
N LYS A 101 11.27 1.01 14.18
CA LYS A 101 11.55 1.57 12.85
C LYS A 101 10.94 0.68 11.76
N VAL A 102 11.17 -0.63 11.81
CA VAL A 102 10.60 -1.59 10.86
C VAL A 102 9.07 -1.51 10.85
N SER A 103 8.47 -1.50 12.05
CA SER A 103 7.02 -1.50 12.21
C SER A 103 6.35 -0.26 11.62
N PHE A 104 6.83 0.94 11.96
CA PHE A 104 6.24 2.17 11.43
C PHE A 104 6.44 2.32 9.93
N LEU A 105 7.59 1.91 9.40
CA LEU A 105 7.87 1.98 7.97
C LEU A 105 6.93 1.05 7.18
N THR A 106 6.63 -0.12 7.73
CA THR A 106 5.70 -1.10 7.14
C THR A 106 4.27 -0.58 7.10
N VAL A 107 3.76 0.01 8.20
CA VAL A 107 2.42 0.62 8.22
C VAL A 107 2.35 1.82 7.28
N LEU A 108 3.36 2.68 7.29
CA LEU A 108 3.41 3.86 6.43
C LEU A 108 3.32 3.47 4.96
N PHE A 109 4.04 2.42 4.55
CA PHE A 109 4.00 1.92 3.18
C PHE A 109 2.63 1.32 2.83
N GLY A 110 2.04 0.50 3.70
CA GLY A 110 0.69 -0.05 3.52
C GLY A 110 -0.39 1.05 3.43
N ALA A 111 -0.31 2.06 4.29
CA ALA A 111 -1.18 3.23 4.28
C ALA A 111 -1.02 4.05 3.00
N PHE A 112 0.21 4.24 2.52
CA PHE A 112 0.48 4.94 1.27
C PHE A 112 -0.15 4.22 0.07
N VAL A 113 0.00 2.90 -0.03
CA VAL A 113 -0.63 2.06 -1.07
C VAL A 113 -2.16 2.17 -1.03
N PHE A 114 -2.74 2.12 0.17
CA PHE A 114 -4.18 2.25 0.36
C PHE A 114 -4.68 3.62 -0.06
N LEU A 115 -4.03 4.70 0.38
CA LEU A 115 -4.39 6.07 0.04
C LEU A 115 -4.33 6.31 -1.47
N LEU A 116 -3.25 5.89 -2.13
CA LEU A 116 -3.08 6.05 -3.57
C LEU A 116 -4.17 5.32 -4.36
N SER A 117 -4.48 4.09 -3.97
CA SER A 117 -5.56 3.30 -4.57
C SER A 117 -6.94 3.93 -4.32
N ARG A 118 -7.19 4.45 -3.11
CA ARG A 118 -8.46 5.09 -2.74
C ARG A 118 -8.72 6.35 -3.56
N LEU A 119 -7.69 7.16 -3.81
CA LEU A 119 -7.77 8.33 -4.68
C LEU A 119 -8.14 7.94 -6.12
N GLY A 120 -7.49 6.90 -6.66
CA GLY A 120 -7.82 6.40 -8.00
C GLY A 120 -9.26 5.89 -8.11
N ILE A 121 -9.75 5.16 -7.11
CA ILE A 121 -11.13 4.68 -7.05
C ILE A 121 -12.10 5.87 -6.95
N LEU A 122 -11.80 6.88 -6.15
CA LEU A 122 -12.65 8.08 -6.03
C LEU A 122 -12.87 8.76 -7.39
N ILE A 123 -11.80 8.97 -8.14
CA ILE A 123 -11.84 9.59 -9.49
C ILE A 123 -12.68 8.74 -10.44
N LEU A 124 -12.45 7.42 -10.44
CA LEU A 124 -13.25 6.52 -11.25
C LEU A 124 -14.73 6.62 -10.86
N ARG A 125 -15.07 6.91 -9.57
CA ARG A 125 -16.46 7.01 -9.06
C ARG A 125 -17.15 8.20 -9.67
N ALA A 126 -16.46 9.34 -9.68
CA ALA A 126 -16.95 10.55 -10.29
C ALA A 126 -17.25 10.35 -11.77
N MET A 127 -16.38 9.64 -12.51
CA MET A 127 -16.58 9.35 -13.93
C MET A 127 -17.77 8.42 -14.22
N LEU A 128 -17.98 7.37 -13.42
CA LEU A 128 -19.13 6.47 -13.61
C LEU A 128 -20.46 7.14 -13.24
N LYS A 129 -20.46 8.05 -12.25
CA LYS A 129 -21.67 8.79 -11.83
C LYS A 129 -22.14 9.80 -12.90
N GLN A 130 -21.24 10.37 -13.70
CA GLN A 130 -21.64 11.26 -14.80
C GLN A 130 -22.33 10.53 -15.97
N LYS A 131 -22.05 9.25 -16.20
CA LYS A 131 -22.60 8.54 -17.36
C LYS A 131 -24.06 8.11 -17.14
N SER A 132 -24.50 7.91 -15.90
CA SER A 132 -25.90 7.60 -15.58
C SER A 132 -26.86 8.78 -15.75
N GLU A 133 -26.38 10.03 -15.76
CA GLU A 133 -27.24 11.21 -16.00
C GLU A 133 -27.34 11.61 -17.48
N LEU A 134 -26.45 11.10 -18.35
CA LEU A 134 -26.47 11.38 -19.79
C LEU A 134 -27.41 10.47 -20.58
N GLU A 135 -27.76 9.27 -20.09
CA GLU A 135 -28.77 8.40 -20.72
C GLU A 135 -30.21 8.72 -20.30
N VAL A 136 -30.42 9.58 -19.29
CA VAL A 136 -31.77 10.03 -18.87
C VAL A 136 -32.16 11.34 -19.57
N LYS A 137 -31.25 11.93 -20.36
CA LYS A 137 -31.45 13.23 -21.03
C LYS A 137 -31.46 13.16 -22.56
N VAL A 138 -31.54 11.96 -23.15
CA VAL A 138 -31.70 11.74 -24.60
C VAL A 138 -33.07 11.12 -24.86
#